data_AF-A0A4V1UID2-F1
#
_entry.id   AF-A0A4V1UID2-F1
#
_cell.length_a   1.000
_cell.length_b   1.000
_cell.length_c   1.000
_cell.angle_alpha   90.00
_cell.angle_beta   90.00
_cell.angle_gamma   90.00
#
_symmetry.space_group_name_H-M   'P 1'
#
loop_
_entity.id
_entity.type
_entity.pdbx_description
1 polymer ?
#
loop_
_entity_poly.entity_id
_entity_poly.type
_entity_poly.pdbx_seq_one_letter_code
_entity_poly.pdbx_strand_id
1 'polypeptide(L)' 'PYIAAFKGQLSRAKAVPKVPEWERIVTEMQIVAERMVRGEYTPETAAAEIDRRADRLLEKRRWMIEQGRAE' A
#
# COMPACT_ATOMS: atom_id res chain seq x y z
N PRO A 1 -10.53 6.63 -30.50
CA PRO A 1 -10.41 5.20 -30.10
C PRO A 1 -9.82 4.98 -28.69
N TYR A 2 -8.63 5.50 -28.38
CA TYR A 2 -7.93 5.21 -27.11
C TYR A 2 -8.62 5.75 -25.84
N ILE A 3 -9.28 6.91 -25.92
CA ILE A 3 -9.96 7.54 -24.78
C ILE A 3 -11.09 6.67 -24.20
N ALA A 4 -11.76 5.87 -25.03
CA ALA A 4 -12.83 4.99 -24.57
C ALA A 4 -12.32 3.94 -23.56
N ALA A 5 -11.12 3.40 -23.76
CA ALA A 5 -10.50 2.46 -22.84
C ALA A 5 -10.17 3.12 -21.49
N PHE A 6 -9.56 4.31 -21.51
CA PHE A 6 -9.27 5.08 -20.29
C PHE A 6 -10.54 5.43 -19.52
N LYS A 7 -11.62 5.85 -20.20
CA LYS A 7 -12.92 6.13 -19.57
C LYS A 7 -13.44 4.90 -18.83
N GLY A 8 -13.36 3.72 -19.46
CA GLY A 8 -13.76 2.47 -18.82
C GLY A 8 -12.88 2.08 -17.62
N GLN A 9 -11.57 2.36 -17.65
CA GLN A 9 -10.69 2.12 -16.51
C GLN A 9 -10.98 3.07 -15.34
N LEU A 10 -11.12 4.37 -15.64
CA LEU A 10 -11.38 5.40 -14.64
C LEU A 10 -12.68 5.17 -13.87
N SER A 11 -13.71 4.62 -14.53
CA SER A 11 -14.97 4.30 -13.86
C SER A 11 -14.88 3.17 -12.82
N ARG A 12 -13.76 2.43 -12.78
CA ARG A 12 -13.49 1.36 -11.78
C ARG A 12 -12.36 1.70 -10.82
N ALA A 13 -11.66 2.82 -11.04
CA ALA A 13 -10.55 3.22 -10.21
C ALA A 13 -11.03 3.55 -8.79
N LYS A 14 -10.26 3.12 -7.79
CA LYS A 14 -10.49 3.47 -6.38
C LYS A 14 -9.45 4.48 -5.94
N ALA A 15 -9.87 5.44 -5.12
CA ALA A 15 -8.94 6.36 -4.48
C ALA A 15 -8.00 5.60 -3.54
N VAL A 16 -6.74 6.05 -3.49
CA VAL A 16 -5.77 5.54 -2.52
C VAL A 16 -6.11 6.02 -1.10
N PRO A 17 -5.66 5.30 -0.06
CA PRO A 17 -5.70 5.81 1.31
C PRO A 17 -5.05 7.19 1.44
N LYS A 18 -5.78 8.13 2.06
CA LYS A 18 -5.35 9.53 2.23
C LYS A 18 -4.53 9.70 3.52
N VAL A 19 -3.44 8.96 3.64
CA VAL A 19 -2.54 9.04 4.80
C VAL A 19 -1.14 9.48 4.35
N PRO A 20 -0.42 10.30 5.13
CA PRO A 20 0.94 10.74 4.77
C PRO A 20 1.91 9.60 4.48
N GLU A 21 1.70 8.44 5.10
CA GLU A 21 2.54 7.26 4.98
C GLU A 21 2.37 6.51 3.66
N TRP A 22 1.33 6.83 2.86
CA TRP A 22 0.92 6.04 1.69
C TRP A 22 2.04 5.81 0.68
N GLU A 23 2.78 6.86 0.30
CA GLU A 23 3.86 6.74 -0.68
C GLU A 23 4.98 5.82 -0.18
N ARG A 24 5.30 5.87 1.12
CA ARG A 24 6.29 4.97 1.74
C ARG A 24 5.82 3.52 1.75
N ILE A 25 4.53 3.29 2.01
CA ILE A 25 3.93 1.94 1.96
C ILE A 25 4.02 1.36 0.53
N VAL A 26 3.74 2.15 -0.50
CA VAL A 26 3.86 1.72 -1.89
C VAL A 26 5.31 1.37 -2.27
N THR A 27 6.29 2.14 -1.80
CA THR A 27 7.71 1.82 -2.01
C THR A 27 8.08 0.48 -1.38
N GLU A 28 7.64 0.21 -0.14
CA GLU A 28 7.89 -1.09 0.48
C GLU A 28 7.20 -2.23 -0.28
N MET A 29 5.96 -2.01 -0.74
CA MET A 29 5.21 -2.95 -1.59
C MET A 29 5.97 -3.33 -2.86
N GLN A 30 6.57 -2.35 -3.55
CA GLN A 30 7.38 -2.60 -4.73
C GLN A 30 8.61 -3.47 -4.42
N ILE A 31 9.32 -3.20 -3.32
CA ILE A 31 10.50 -3.96 -2.90
C ILE A 31 10.14 -5.43 -2.61
N VAL A 32 9.04 -5.68 -1.89
CA VAL A 32 8.64 -7.07 -1.59
C VAL A 32 8.12 -7.78 -2.83
N ALA A 33 7.38 -7.09 -3.70
CA ALA A 33 6.96 -7.65 -4.98
C ALA A 33 8.15 -8.07 -5.85
N GLU A 34 9.20 -7.26 -5.89
CA GLU A 34 10.45 -7.60 -6.60
C GLU A 34 11.09 -8.86 -6.03
N ARG A 35 11.21 -8.97 -4.70
CA ARG A 35 11.76 -10.15 -4.03
C ARG A 35 10.91 -11.40 -4.25
N MET A 36 9.59 -11.25 -4.27
CA MET A 36 8.67 -12.34 -4.60
C MET A 36 8.89 -12.84 -6.03
N VAL A 37 9.06 -11.94 -7.02
CA VAL A 37 9.37 -12.32 -8.41
C VAL A 37 10.73 -13.04 -8.51
N ARG A 38 11.69 -12.71 -7.65
CA ARG A 38 12.98 -13.41 -7.54
C ARG A 38 12.90 -14.76 -6.82
N GLY A 39 11.72 -15.15 -6.32
CA GLY A 39 11.50 -16.41 -5.61
C GLY A 39 11.87 -16.39 -4.13
N GLU A 40 12.15 -15.21 -3.56
CA GLU A 40 12.48 -15.07 -2.13
C GLU A 40 11.25 -15.16 -1.22
N TYR A 41 10.06 -14.94 -1.78
CA TYR A 41 8.78 -15.03 -1.08
C TYR A 41 7.77 -15.82 -1.92
N THR A 42 6.90 -16.58 -1.25
CA THR A 42 5.59 -16.97 -1.80
C THR A 42 4.61 -15.80 -1.69
N PRO A 43 3.48 -15.79 -2.44
CA PRO A 43 2.46 -14.75 -2.31
C PRO A 43 1.98 -14.52 -0.87
N GLU A 44 1.81 -15.59 -0.10
CA GLU A 44 1.36 -15.53 1.30
C GLU A 44 2.41 -14.84 2.19
N THR A 45 3.67 -15.24 2.05
CA THR A 45 4.77 -14.64 2.82
C THR A 45 5.08 -13.20 2.42
N ALA A 46 4.92 -12.85 1.13
CA ALA A 46 5.05 -11.49 0.63
C ALA A 46 3.96 -10.57 1.20
N ALA A 47 2.70 -11.04 1.23
CA ALA A 47 1.59 -10.30 1.83
C ALA A 47 1.84 -10.03 3.32
N ALA A 48 2.21 -11.07 4.08
CA ALA A 48 2.53 -10.93 5.50
C ALA A 48 3.71 -9.97 5.76
N GLU A 49 4.72 -9.99 4.90
CA GLU A 49 5.86 -9.08 5.01
C GLU A 49 5.48 -7.62 4.72
N ILE A 50 4.58 -7.38 3.76
CA ILE A 50 4.06 -6.03 3.48
C ILE A 50 3.19 -5.51 4.61
N ASP A 51 2.30 -6.33 5.17
CA ASP A 51 1.51 -5.93 6.34
C ASP A 51 2.44 -5.53 7.50
N ARG A 52 3.43 -6.36 7.82
CA ARG A 52 4.41 -6.08 8.87
C ARG A 52 5.15 -4.76 8.65
N ARG A 53 5.51 -4.43 7.40
CA ARG A 53 6.22 -3.18 7.05
C ARG A 53 5.29 -1.97 7.11
N ALA A 54 4.08 -2.09 6.55
CA ALA A 54 3.07 -1.04 6.60
C ALA A 54 2.70 -0.72 8.05
N ASP A 55 2.59 -1.74 8.90
CA ASP A 55 2.35 -1.56 10.33
C ASP A 55 3.43 -0.71 10.99
N ARG A 56 4.71 -1.01 10.77
CA ARG A 56 5.79 -0.19 11.33
C ARG A 56 5.73 1.26 10.87
N LEU A 57 5.39 1.49 9.60
CA LEU A 57 5.25 2.85 9.06
C LEU A 57 4.09 3.62 9.72
N LEU A 58 3.01 2.92 10.06
CA LEU A 58 1.79 3.48 10.64
C LEU A 58 1.80 3.56 12.18
N GLU A 59 2.90 3.20 12.86
CA GLU A 59 2.98 3.19 14.33
C GLU A 59 2.63 4.56 14.95
N LYS A 60 3.30 5.64 14.51
CA LYS A 60 3.01 7.00 14.99
C LYS A 60 1.58 7.42 14.64
N ARG A 61 1.15 7.07 13.43
CA ARG A 61 -0.24 6.93 12.98
C ARG A 61 -1.22 6.59 14.11
N ARG A 62 -1.17 5.32 14.44
CA ARG A 62 -2.07 4.66 15.40
C ARG A 62 -1.94 5.27 16.79
N TRP A 63 -0.71 5.53 17.23
CA TRP A 63 -0.49 6.20 18.51
C TRP A 63 -1.19 7.56 18.58
N MET A 64 -1.07 8.41 17.55
CA MET A 64 -1.74 9.72 17.51
C MET A 64 -3.27 9.60 17.56
N ILE A 65 -3.84 8.59 16.89
CA ILE A 65 -5.29 8.31 16.91
C ILE A 65 -5.72 7.89 18.32
N GLU A 66 -4.98 6.99 18.96
CA GLU A 66 -5.24 6.54 20.34
C GLU A 66 -5.19 7.69 21.35
N GLN A 67 -4.34 8.70 21.10
CA GLN A 67 -4.28 9.91 21.93
C GLN A 67 -5.35 10.96 21.58
N GLY A 68 -6.21 10.74 20.58
CA GLY A 68 -7.20 11.71 20.12
C GLY A 68 -6.59 12.91 19.39
N ARG A 69 -5.40 12.75 18.80
CA ARG A 69 -4.60 13.82 18.19
C ARG A 69 -4.53 13.72 16.66
N ALA A 70 -5.21 12.75 16.07
CA ALA A 70 -5.31 12.56 14.63
C ALA A 70 -6.72 12.07 14.25
N GLU A 71 -7.16 12.49 13.06
CA GLU A 71 -8.37 12.03 12.36
C GLU A 71 -8.02 10.91 11.35
#